data_AF-A0A7S0Z475-F1
#
_entry.id   AF-A0A7S0Z475-F1
#
_cell.length_a   1.000
_cell.length_b   1.000
_cell.length_c   1.000
_cell.angle_alpha   90.00
_cell.angle_beta   90.00
_cell.angle_gamma   90.00
#
_symmetry.space_group_name_H-M   'P 1'
#
loop_
_entity.id
_entity.type
_entity.pdbx_description
1 polymer ?
#
loop_
_entity_poly.entity_id
_entity_poly.type
_entity_poly.pdbx_seq_one_letter_code
_entity_poly.pdbx_strand_id
1 'polypeptide(L)'
;MESSMEFTQQGSMVYKGYKINQQGVQISPDRDGQVSPFMLKDIKLSEVLGRGTSSVVKKGENTLTGEKVAVKILGTVYNPELRKALHSELKLLTKKLQETPSPHIVRVIDVFYLQDEDMMHIVLELCDAGSLDRTIRSAGRAPEAVASVVTRQVFLALGFLFDHGIQHRDIKPSNVLLTREGAVKLSDFGSSKEDITAETFCGTTRYMSPERLNGREYSTKADVWSAGMVMLEMCFGDHPYHVCFGTDGSFVAMIEYATKHDTPRLDDSYSDHARGFACLCLAKRPDDRPPPGMLVKPGNLRGSHPFVAQHAALGNAAVAEWIQLGARGVGPLLSVGT
;
A
#
# COMPACT_ATOMS: atom_id res chain seq x y z
N MET A 1 -26.11 5.34 10.79
CA MET A 1 -25.59 6.27 11.80
C MET A 1 -24.07 6.27 11.71
N GLU A 2 -23.46 7.31 11.12
CA GLU A 2 -22.02 7.52 11.27
C GLU A 2 -21.76 7.75 12.75
N SER A 3 -20.93 6.90 13.38
CA SER A 3 -20.51 7.15 14.76
C SER A 3 -19.61 8.37 14.73
N SER A 4 -20.10 9.48 15.28
CA SER A 4 -19.31 10.68 15.51
C SER A 4 -18.09 10.34 16.35
N MET A 5 -16.94 10.90 15.99
CA MET A 5 -15.76 10.89 16.85
C MET A 5 -16.03 11.83 18.03
N GLU A 6 -15.83 11.34 19.24
CA GLU A 6 -16.09 12.08 20.47
C GLU A 6 -14.77 12.36 21.20
N PHE A 7 -14.63 13.56 21.73
CA PHE A 7 -13.48 13.93 22.55
C PHE A 7 -13.94 14.08 23.99
N THR A 8 -13.34 13.32 24.87
CA THR A 8 -13.64 13.36 26.31
C THR A 8 -12.95 14.56 26.95
N GLN A 9 -13.51 15.06 28.06
CA GLN A 9 -12.88 16.11 28.87
C GLN A 9 -11.50 15.69 29.44
N GLN A 10 -11.21 14.39 29.48
CA GLN A 10 -9.96 13.79 29.94
C GLN A 10 -8.92 13.63 28.81
N GLY A 11 -9.15 14.24 27.64
CA GLY A 11 -8.21 14.24 26.53
C GLY A 11 -8.06 12.92 25.79
N SER A 12 -9.07 12.06 25.89
CA SER A 12 -9.17 10.87 25.05
C SER A 12 -10.08 11.11 23.86
N MET A 13 -9.67 10.64 22.69
CA MET A 13 -10.49 10.47 21.50
C MET A 13 -11.21 9.11 21.57
N VAL A 14 -12.52 9.12 21.36
CA VAL A 14 -13.35 7.93 21.26
C VAL A 14 -13.89 7.82 19.84
N TYR A 15 -13.63 6.70 19.18
CA TYR A 15 -14.08 6.47 17.81
C TYR A 15 -14.30 4.99 17.56
N LYS A 16 -15.50 4.60 17.10
CA LYS A 16 -15.82 3.21 16.70
C LYS A 16 -15.47 2.14 17.74
N GLY A 17 -15.57 2.46 19.03
CA GLY A 17 -15.24 1.55 20.14
C GLY A 17 -13.76 1.59 20.57
N TYR A 18 -12.92 2.38 19.89
CA TYR A 18 -11.58 2.71 20.37
C TYR A 18 -11.63 3.88 21.35
N LYS A 19 -10.81 3.84 22.40
CA LYS A 19 -10.47 5.00 23.24
C LYS A 19 -8.97 5.19 23.19
N ILE A 20 -8.51 6.34 22.70
CA ILE A 20 -7.10 6.64 22.46
C ILE A 20 -6.75 7.97 23.11
N ASN A 21 -5.61 8.04 23.80
CA ASN A 21 -5.13 9.28 24.42
C ASN A 21 -3.59 9.38 24.30
N GLN A 22 -2.97 10.27 25.08
CA GLN A 22 -1.52 10.45 25.12
C GLN A 22 -0.74 9.24 25.66
N GLN A 23 -1.43 8.32 26.35
CA GLN A 23 -0.89 7.04 26.82
C GLN A 23 -1.12 5.92 25.80
N GLY A 24 -1.65 6.26 24.61
CA GLY A 24 -1.88 5.36 23.50
C GLY A 24 -3.28 4.76 23.49
N VAL A 25 -3.45 3.58 22.89
CA VAL A 25 -4.74 2.88 22.83
C VAL A 25 -5.09 2.33 24.23
N GLN A 26 -6.22 2.79 24.78
CA GLN A 26 -6.73 2.39 26.10
C GLN A 26 -7.84 1.33 26.00
N ILE A 27 -8.65 1.43 24.95
CA ILE A 27 -9.73 0.49 24.64
C ILE A 27 -9.68 0.24 23.13
N SER A 28 -9.84 -1.02 22.73
CA SER A 28 -10.06 -1.43 21.34
C SER A 28 -11.35 -2.25 21.25
N PRO A 29 -12.10 -2.18 20.13
CA PRO A 29 -13.15 -3.14 19.85
C PRO A 29 -12.61 -4.56 19.98
N ASP A 30 -13.39 -5.41 20.63
CA ASP A 30 -13.11 -6.83 20.88
C ASP A 30 -11.93 -7.11 21.85
N ARG A 31 -11.37 -6.09 22.51
CA ARG A 31 -10.32 -6.25 23.51
C ARG A 31 -10.34 -5.15 24.60
N ASP A 32 -10.90 -5.48 25.75
CA ASP A 32 -10.82 -4.63 26.94
C ASP A 32 -9.42 -4.66 27.56
N GLY A 33 -8.95 -3.51 28.05
CA GLY A 33 -7.77 -3.41 28.91
C GLY A 33 -6.41 -3.51 28.22
N GLN A 34 -6.33 -3.35 26.89
CA GLN A 34 -5.04 -3.21 26.23
C GLN A 34 -4.40 -1.88 26.65
N VAL A 35 -3.29 -1.95 27.37
CA VAL A 35 -2.43 -0.80 27.65
C VAL A 35 -1.29 -0.84 26.64
N SER A 36 -1.01 0.31 26.03
CA SER A 36 0.15 0.51 25.17
C SER A 36 1.43 -0.01 25.83
N PRO A 37 2.26 -0.81 25.11
CA PRO A 37 3.45 -1.41 25.69
C PRO A 37 4.57 -0.39 25.99
N PHE A 38 4.46 0.82 25.45
CA PHE A 38 5.38 1.93 25.65
C PHE A 38 4.62 3.26 25.52
N MET A 39 5.25 4.35 25.95
CA MET A 39 4.73 5.70 25.79
C MET A 39 5.32 6.37 24.55
N LEU A 40 4.61 7.33 23.96
CA LEU A 40 5.13 8.07 22.80
C LEU A 40 6.48 8.75 23.08
N LYS A 41 6.69 9.24 24.31
CA LYS A 41 7.96 9.85 24.75
C LYS A 41 9.16 8.88 24.72
N ASP A 42 8.90 7.57 24.71
CA ASP A 42 9.93 6.54 24.64
C ASP A 42 10.40 6.34 23.20
N ILE A 43 9.72 6.92 22.20
CA ILE A 43 10.11 6.91 20.79
C ILE A 43 10.90 8.16 20.45
N LYS A 44 12.20 8.00 20.19
CA LYS A 44 13.06 9.08 19.70
C LYS A 44 12.89 9.23 18.18
N LEU A 45 12.21 10.29 17.75
CA LEU A 45 12.03 10.62 16.33
C LEU A 45 13.32 11.16 15.70
N SER A 46 13.50 10.86 14.41
CA SER A 46 14.68 11.19 13.62
C SER A 46 14.28 11.70 12.22
N GLU A 47 14.89 11.20 11.14
CA GLU A 47 14.68 11.68 9.78
C GLU A 47 13.23 11.51 9.27
N VAL A 48 12.84 12.36 8.32
CA VAL A 48 11.57 12.22 7.59
C VAL A 48 11.72 11.14 6.52
N LEU A 49 10.87 10.11 6.61
CA LEU A 49 10.80 9.01 5.64
C LEU A 49 9.90 9.36 4.45
N GLY A 50 8.80 10.10 4.69
CA GLY A 50 7.83 10.47 3.67
C GLY A 50 6.91 11.61 4.10
N ARG A 51 6.28 12.26 3.13
CA ARG A 51 5.27 13.31 3.33
C ARG A 51 4.07 12.99 2.45
N GLY A 52 2.89 12.89 3.05
CA GLY A 52 1.62 12.87 2.35
C GLY A 52 0.93 14.23 2.42
N THR A 53 -0.25 14.35 1.80
CA THR A 53 -1.04 15.58 1.75
C THR A 53 -1.32 16.16 3.15
N SER A 54 -1.65 15.29 4.10
CA SER A 54 -2.02 15.66 5.47
C SER A 54 -1.23 14.90 6.54
N SER A 55 -0.09 14.31 6.17
CA SER A 55 0.73 13.52 7.10
C SER A 55 2.22 13.64 6.84
N VAL A 56 3.01 13.43 7.89
CA VAL A 56 4.46 13.24 7.81
C VAL A 56 4.83 11.93 8.47
N VAL A 57 5.63 11.12 7.78
CA VAL A 57 6.18 9.87 8.32
C VAL A 57 7.61 10.12 8.72
N LYS A 58 7.94 9.92 9.99
CA LYS A 58 9.29 10.01 10.55
C LYS A 58 9.78 8.64 11.00
N LYS A 59 11.08 8.42 10.94
CA LYS A 59 11.68 7.26 11.58
C LYS A 59 11.77 7.50 13.08
N GLY A 60 11.50 6.47 13.87
CA GLY A 60 11.65 6.46 15.31
C GLY A 60 12.51 5.30 15.79
N GLU A 61 13.02 5.43 16.99
CA GLU A 61 13.67 4.34 17.73
C GLU A 61 13.04 4.27 19.12
N ASN A 62 12.53 3.10 19.49
CA ASN A 62 12.06 2.85 20.84
C ASN A 62 13.28 2.76 21.77
N THR A 63 13.44 3.75 22.64
CA THR A 63 14.59 3.87 23.54
C THR A 63 14.65 2.79 24.63
N LEU A 64 13.55 2.07 24.87
CA LEU A 64 13.49 0.96 25.82
C LEU A 64 13.96 -0.36 25.20
N THR A 65 13.70 -0.57 23.90
CA THR A 65 13.96 -1.85 23.21
C THR A 65 15.04 -1.77 22.13
N GLY A 66 15.39 -0.58 21.67
CA GLY A 66 16.22 -0.34 20.48
C GLY A 66 15.51 -0.63 19.16
N GLU A 67 14.22 -0.99 19.18
CA GLU A 67 13.44 -1.31 17.98
C GLU A 67 13.22 -0.06 17.12
N LYS A 68 13.53 -0.16 15.82
CA LYS A 68 13.28 0.91 14.86
C LYS A 68 11.85 0.84 14.34
N VAL A 69 11.18 1.98 14.31
CA VAL A 69 9.78 2.12 13.92
C VAL A 69 9.60 3.24 12.89
N ALA A 70 8.44 3.27 12.23
CA ALA A 70 7.98 4.43 11.49
C ALA A 70 6.82 5.07 12.25
N VAL A 71 6.82 6.39 12.40
CA VAL A 71 5.74 7.13 13.07
C VAL A 71 5.08 8.04 12.04
N LYS A 72 3.85 7.70 11.68
CA LYS A 72 2.99 8.53 10.82
C LYS A 72 2.25 9.54 11.70
N ILE A 73 2.52 10.81 11.47
CA ILE A 73 1.96 11.94 12.20
C ILE A 73 0.90 12.58 11.33
N LEU A 74 -0.34 12.62 11.82
CA LEU A 74 -1.51 13.18 11.16
C LEU A 74 -1.99 14.40 11.95
N GLY A 75 -2.17 15.53 11.27
CA GLY A 75 -2.73 16.74 11.88
C GLY A 75 -4.24 16.80 11.82
N THR A 76 -4.85 17.51 12.77
CA THR A 76 -6.26 17.93 12.80
C THR A 76 -7.28 16.80 12.70
N VAL A 77 -7.47 16.04 13.79
CA VAL A 77 -8.46 14.95 13.84
C VAL A 77 -9.91 15.47 13.79
N TYR A 78 -10.08 16.79 13.97
CA TYR A 78 -11.36 17.46 13.73
C TYR A 78 -11.77 17.52 12.26
N ASN A 79 -10.84 17.34 11.30
CA ASN A 79 -11.20 17.26 9.87
C ASN A 79 -11.94 15.93 9.58
N PRO A 80 -13.22 15.98 9.13
CA PRO A 80 -14.02 14.80 8.81
C PRO A 80 -13.36 13.83 7.81
N GLU A 81 -12.55 14.34 6.87
CA GLU A 81 -11.83 13.56 5.86
C GLU A 81 -10.73 12.71 6.50
N LEU A 82 -9.94 13.32 7.39
CA LEU A 82 -8.90 12.64 8.16
C LEU A 82 -9.48 11.55 9.10
N ARG A 83 -10.72 11.71 9.59
CA ARG A 83 -11.41 10.67 10.36
C ARG A 83 -11.70 9.42 9.52
N LYS A 84 -12.05 9.56 8.23
CA LYS A 84 -12.29 8.43 7.34
C LYS A 84 -11.00 7.68 7.01
N ALA A 85 -9.90 8.42 6.81
CA ALA A 85 -8.58 7.83 6.62
C ALA A 85 -8.13 7.05 7.86
N LEU A 86 -8.27 7.68 9.03
CA LEU A 86 -7.97 7.07 10.31
C LEU A 86 -8.78 5.78 10.56
N HIS A 87 -10.05 5.73 10.17
CA HIS A 87 -10.89 4.55 10.35
C HIS A 87 -10.30 3.28 9.72
N SER A 88 -9.67 3.42 8.55
CA SER A 88 -9.10 2.27 7.83
C SER A 88 -7.81 1.79 8.48
N GLU A 89 -6.98 2.70 8.99
CA GLU A 89 -5.79 2.34 9.78
C GLU A 89 -6.14 1.75 11.15
N LEU A 90 -7.11 2.33 11.87
CA LEU A 90 -7.58 1.81 13.15
C LEU A 90 -8.20 0.41 13.00
N LYS A 91 -8.89 0.13 11.89
CA LYS A 91 -9.38 -1.22 11.62
C LYS A 91 -8.27 -2.27 11.67
N LEU A 92 -7.05 -1.96 11.20
CA LEU A 92 -5.90 -2.87 11.26
C LEU A 92 -5.42 -3.16 12.69
N LEU A 93 -5.81 -2.34 13.66
CA LEU A 93 -5.57 -2.58 15.09
C LEU A 93 -6.64 -3.46 15.75
N THR A 94 -7.71 -3.84 15.05
CA THR A 94 -8.68 -4.77 15.63
C THR A 94 -7.99 -6.07 16.05
N LYS A 95 -8.41 -6.60 17.20
CA LYS A 95 -7.89 -7.86 17.76
C LYS A 95 -7.83 -8.98 16.72
N LYS A 96 -8.88 -9.12 15.91
CA LYS A 96 -8.97 -10.12 14.84
C LYS A 96 -7.77 -10.06 13.87
N LEU A 97 -7.38 -8.86 13.45
CA LEU A 97 -6.29 -8.67 12.49
C LEU A 97 -4.90 -8.72 13.15
N GLN A 98 -4.82 -8.43 14.45
CA GLN A 98 -3.60 -8.57 15.24
C GLN A 98 -3.32 -10.02 15.68
N GLU A 99 -4.35 -10.85 15.87
CA GLU A 99 -4.22 -12.28 16.18
C GLU A 99 -3.91 -13.13 14.94
N THR A 100 -4.28 -12.65 13.76
CA THR A 100 -3.94 -13.26 12.47
C THR A 100 -3.25 -12.26 11.54
N PRO A 101 -2.05 -11.78 11.89
CA PRO A 101 -1.38 -10.75 11.12
C PRO A 101 -0.96 -11.29 9.75
N SER A 102 -1.20 -10.50 8.71
CA SER A 102 -0.65 -10.79 7.39
C SER A 102 0.81 -10.33 7.33
N PRO A 103 1.76 -11.17 6.89
CA PRO A 103 3.16 -10.74 6.72
C PRO A 103 3.31 -9.68 5.61
N HIS A 104 2.30 -9.53 4.75
CA HIS A 104 2.29 -8.62 3.60
C HIS A 104 1.49 -7.33 3.83
N ILE A 105 1.16 -7.02 5.08
CA ILE A 105 0.56 -5.74 5.50
C ILE A 105 1.48 -5.13 6.54
N VAL A 106 1.69 -3.81 6.46
CA VAL A 106 2.43 -3.07 7.49
C VAL A 106 1.67 -3.16 8.81
N ARG A 107 2.32 -3.72 9.81
CA ARG A 107 1.80 -3.84 11.17
C ARG A 107 1.71 -2.47 11.82
N VAL A 108 0.51 -2.13 12.29
CA VAL A 108 0.30 -1.04 13.23
C VAL A 108 0.63 -1.55 14.63
N ILE A 109 1.59 -0.90 15.28
CA ILE A 109 2.11 -1.26 16.61
C ILE A 109 1.27 -0.56 17.68
N ASP A 110 1.06 0.75 17.54
CA ASP A 110 0.30 1.55 18.51
C ASP A 110 -0.19 2.88 17.90
N VAL A 111 -1.13 3.55 18.58
CA VAL A 111 -1.65 4.87 18.19
C VAL A 111 -1.78 5.76 19.40
N PHE A 112 -1.26 6.98 19.30
CA PHE A 112 -1.33 8.00 20.34
C PHE A 112 -2.08 9.23 19.83
N TYR A 113 -2.85 9.85 20.71
CA TYR A 113 -3.53 11.12 20.45
C TYR A 113 -3.04 12.18 21.43
N LEU A 114 -2.41 13.23 20.92
CA LEU A 114 -1.96 14.38 21.69
C LEU A 114 -2.99 15.50 21.54
N GLN A 115 -3.86 15.66 22.55
CA GLN A 115 -4.95 16.62 22.50
C GLN A 115 -4.46 18.07 22.39
N ASP A 116 -3.42 18.44 23.15
CA ASP A 116 -2.90 19.81 23.18
C ASP A 116 -2.32 20.26 21.82
N GLU A 117 -1.87 19.30 21.00
CA GLU A 117 -1.34 19.54 19.66
C GLU A 117 -2.36 19.25 18.55
N ASP A 118 -3.49 18.60 18.89
CA ASP A 118 -4.47 18.04 17.93
C ASP A 118 -3.78 17.16 16.86
N MET A 119 -2.87 16.30 17.33
CA MET A 119 -2.03 15.44 16.49
C MET A 119 -2.20 13.98 16.85
N MET A 120 -2.29 13.14 15.84
CA MET A 120 -2.28 11.70 15.97
C MET A 120 -0.95 11.11 15.52
N HIS A 121 -0.42 10.17 16.30
CA HIS A 121 0.82 9.48 16.02
C HIS A 121 0.54 7.99 15.90
N ILE A 122 0.70 7.44 14.70
CA ILE A 122 0.51 6.02 14.41
C ILE A 122 1.89 5.39 14.29
N VAL A 123 2.22 4.51 15.22
CA VAL A 123 3.49 3.78 15.27
C VAL A 123 3.35 2.49 14.47
N LEU A 124 4.22 2.33 13.48
CA LEU A 124 4.21 1.26 12.48
C LEU A 124 5.54 0.51 12.51
N GLU A 125 5.54 -0.75 12.08
CA GLU A 125 6.80 -1.44 11.76
C GLU A 125 7.57 -0.68 10.66
N LEU A 126 8.90 -0.64 10.77
CA LEU A 126 9.74 0.01 9.78
C LEU A 126 10.06 -0.94 8.62
N CYS A 127 9.72 -0.53 7.40
CA CYS A 127 10.21 -1.15 6.16
C CYS A 127 11.48 -0.43 5.68
N ASP A 128 12.64 -1.04 5.90
CA ASP A 128 13.95 -0.38 5.86
C ASP A 128 14.61 -0.29 4.47
N ALA A 129 13.92 -0.78 3.42
CA ALA A 129 14.25 -0.50 2.02
C ALA A 129 13.35 0.58 1.39
N GLY A 130 12.40 1.15 2.14
CA GLY A 130 11.52 2.21 1.67
C GLY A 130 10.43 1.69 0.72
N SER A 131 9.95 2.54 -0.19
CA SER A 131 8.83 2.26 -1.08
C SER A 131 9.26 1.73 -2.45
N LEU A 132 8.37 0.98 -3.09
CA LEU A 132 8.61 0.34 -4.38
C LEU A 132 8.90 1.37 -5.48
N ASP A 133 8.25 2.55 -5.49
CA ASP A 133 8.54 3.62 -6.45
C ASP A 133 10.01 4.10 -6.40
N ARG A 134 10.63 4.11 -5.21
CA ARG A 134 12.05 4.46 -5.07
C ARG A 134 12.94 3.35 -5.61
N THR A 135 12.53 2.10 -5.44
CA THR A 135 13.26 0.95 -5.96
C THR A 135 13.18 0.91 -7.48
N ILE A 136 12.00 1.10 -8.07
CA ILE A 136 11.83 1.21 -9.54
C ILE A 136 12.71 2.34 -10.10
N ARG A 137 12.71 3.52 -9.45
CA ARG A 137 13.55 4.65 -9.89
C ARG A 137 15.05 4.41 -9.79
N SER A 138 15.51 3.62 -8.82
CA SER A 138 16.95 3.40 -8.59
C SER A 138 17.49 2.15 -9.28
N ALA A 139 16.74 1.04 -9.27
CA ALA A 139 17.11 -0.24 -9.87
C ALA A 139 16.60 -0.40 -11.31
N GLY A 140 15.68 0.45 -11.76
CA GLY A 140 15.05 0.35 -13.07
C GLY A 140 14.00 -0.77 -13.14
N ARG A 141 13.86 -1.34 -14.35
CA ARG A 141 12.90 -2.42 -14.64
C ARG A 141 13.16 -3.62 -13.74
N ALA A 142 12.11 -4.14 -13.11
CA ALA A 142 12.18 -5.41 -12.39
C ALA A 142 12.25 -6.56 -13.41
N PRO A 143 13.21 -7.50 -13.26
CA PRO A 143 13.15 -8.76 -13.99
C PRO A 143 11.80 -9.47 -13.76
N GLU A 144 11.28 -10.18 -14.76
CA GLU A 144 9.96 -10.83 -14.67
C GLU A 144 9.83 -11.71 -13.42
N ALA A 145 10.89 -12.42 -13.06
CA ALA A 145 10.93 -13.26 -11.87
C ALA A 145 10.78 -12.46 -10.56
N VAL A 146 11.38 -11.27 -10.48
CA VAL A 146 11.22 -10.35 -9.34
C VAL A 146 9.81 -9.77 -9.33
N ALA A 147 9.33 -9.29 -10.48
CA ALA A 147 7.98 -8.77 -10.63
C ALA A 147 6.91 -9.80 -10.24
N SER A 148 7.13 -11.08 -10.55
CA SER A 148 6.29 -12.20 -10.13
C SER A 148 6.26 -12.35 -8.60
N VAL A 149 7.42 -12.36 -7.94
CA VAL A 149 7.50 -12.47 -6.47
C VAL A 149 6.83 -11.28 -5.78
N VAL A 150 7.09 -10.05 -6.24
CA VAL A 150 6.48 -8.84 -5.66
C VAL A 150 4.96 -8.88 -5.86
N THR A 151 4.51 -9.16 -7.08
CA THR A 151 3.08 -9.31 -7.40
C THR A 151 2.42 -10.37 -6.52
N ARG A 152 3.07 -11.52 -6.31
CA ARG A 152 2.55 -12.57 -5.44
C ARG A 152 2.30 -12.07 -4.02
N GLN A 153 3.27 -11.37 -3.43
CA GLN A 153 3.15 -10.84 -2.07
C GLN A 153 2.05 -9.76 -1.97
N VAL A 154 1.96 -8.86 -2.95
CA VAL A 154 0.86 -7.87 -3.04
C VAL A 154 -0.49 -8.56 -3.11
N PHE A 155 -0.65 -9.60 -3.94
CA PHE A 155 -1.92 -10.31 -4.06
C PHE A 155 -2.26 -11.18 -2.83
N LEU A 156 -1.28 -11.64 -2.07
CA LEU A 156 -1.52 -12.26 -0.75
C LEU A 156 -2.06 -11.22 0.25
N ALA A 157 -1.52 -10.00 0.26
CA ALA A 157 -2.08 -8.90 1.05
C ALA A 157 -3.53 -8.58 0.62
N LEU A 158 -3.79 -8.51 -0.68
CA LEU A 158 -5.13 -8.29 -1.22
C LEU A 158 -6.11 -9.41 -0.86
N GLY A 159 -5.68 -10.66 -0.91
CA GLY A 159 -6.48 -11.81 -0.47
C GLY A 159 -6.88 -11.67 0.99
N PHE A 160 -5.93 -11.32 1.86
CA PHE A 160 -6.21 -11.05 3.26
C PHE A 160 -7.23 -9.92 3.46
N LEU A 161 -7.08 -8.79 2.76
CA LEU A 161 -8.04 -7.68 2.84
C LEU A 161 -9.44 -8.09 2.34
N PHE A 162 -9.48 -8.82 1.23
CA PHE A 162 -10.70 -9.33 0.63
C PHE A 162 -11.48 -10.23 1.61
N ASP A 163 -10.81 -11.18 2.25
CA ASP A 163 -11.42 -12.13 3.21
C ASP A 163 -11.96 -11.42 4.46
N HIS A 164 -11.48 -10.20 4.74
CA HIS A 164 -11.91 -9.36 5.85
C HIS A 164 -12.86 -8.24 5.44
N GLY A 165 -13.27 -8.16 4.17
CA GLY A 165 -14.18 -7.12 3.67
C GLY A 165 -13.56 -5.72 3.70
N ILE A 166 -12.24 -5.61 3.58
CA ILE A 166 -11.48 -4.36 3.58
C ILE A 166 -11.07 -4.01 2.14
N GLN A 167 -11.24 -2.75 1.76
CA GLN A 167 -10.72 -2.20 0.51
C GLN A 167 -9.51 -1.33 0.81
N HIS A 168 -8.45 -1.42 0.01
CA HIS A 168 -7.27 -0.58 0.19
C HIS A 168 -7.46 0.82 -0.39
N ARG A 169 -8.02 0.94 -1.60
CA ARG A 169 -8.40 2.21 -2.28
C ARG A 169 -7.27 3.11 -2.79
N ASP A 170 -6.03 2.90 -2.38
CA ASP A 170 -4.87 3.71 -2.80
C ASP A 170 -3.63 2.82 -3.06
N ILE A 171 -3.80 1.76 -3.85
CA ILE A 171 -2.67 0.92 -4.25
C ILE A 171 -1.90 1.64 -5.35
N LYS A 172 -0.64 1.91 -5.04
CA LYS A 172 0.35 2.54 -5.93
C LYS A 172 1.76 2.20 -5.41
N PRO A 173 2.82 2.32 -6.21
CA PRO A 173 4.15 1.90 -5.80
C PRO A 173 4.69 2.63 -4.55
N SER A 174 4.26 3.86 -4.27
CA SER A 174 4.64 4.55 -3.02
C SER A 174 4.05 3.93 -1.75
N ASN A 175 2.97 3.16 -1.88
CA ASN A 175 2.26 2.52 -0.77
C ASN A 175 2.59 1.01 -0.67
N VAL A 176 3.46 0.50 -1.54
CA VAL A 176 4.07 -0.82 -1.44
C VAL A 176 5.46 -0.64 -0.82
N LEU A 177 5.63 -1.05 0.43
CA LEU A 177 6.89 -0.93 1.16
C LEU A 177 7.69 -2.23 1.10
N LEU A 178 9.01 -2.08 1.15
CA LEU A 178 9.99 -3.15 1.03
C LEU A 178 10.90 -3.18 2.26
N THR A 179 11.32 -4.38 2.67
CA THR A 179 12.44 -4.57 3.61
C THR A 179 13.70 -4.98 2.86
N ARG A 180 14.87 -4.79 3.47
CA ARG A 180 16.16 -5.22 2.89
C ARG A 180 16.27 -6.72 2.69
N GLU A 181 15.52 -7.49 3.48
CA GLU A 181 15.40 -8.94 3.33
C GLU A 181 14.49 -9.34 2.17
N GLY A 182 13.81 -8.37 1.53
CA GLY A 182 12.95 -8.57 0.35
C GLY A 182 11.49 -8.88 0.66
N ALA A 183 11.03 -8.61 1.89
CA ALA A 183 9.61 -8.69 2.22
C ALA A 183 8.86 -7.51 1.60
N VAL A 184 7.65 -7.77 1.09
CA VAL A 184 6.77 -6.77 0.46
C VAL A 184 5.52 -6.61 1.30
N LYS A 185 5.20 -5.36 1.67
CA LYS A 185 4.10 -5.01 2.57
C LYS A 185 3.27 -3.85 2.02
N LEU A 186 1.95 -3.98 2.01
CA LEU A 186 1.04 -2.87 1.74
C LEU A 186 0.94 -1.94 2.95
N SER A 187 0.95 -0.63 2.71
CA SER A 187 0.80 0.41 3.72
C SER A 187 -0.20 1.48 3.27
N ASP A 188 -0.50 2.43 4.15
CA ASP A 188 -1.32 3.61 3.84
C ASP A 188 -2.74 3.26 3.38
N PHE A 189 -3.45 2.59 4.29
CA PHE A 189 -4.84 2.18 4.12
C PHE A 189 -5.73 3.36 4.50
N GLY A 190 -6.20 4.16 3.54
CA GLY A 190 -6.87 5.38 4.01
C GLY A 190 -7.59 6.29 3.03
N SER A 191 -7.35 6.28 1.72
CA SER A 191 -8.03 7.29 0.90
C SER A 191 -9.53 7.03 0.82
N SER A 192 -10.30 7.96 1.40
CA SER A 192 -11.75 7.94 1.32
C SER A 192 -12.20 8.34 -0.10
N LYS A 193 -13.46 8.07 -0.47
CA LYS A 193 -14.05 8.39 -1.79
C LYS A 193 -13.87 9.86 -2.21
N GLU A 194 -13.52 10.74 -1.27
CA GLU A 194 -13.64 12.20 -1.38
C GLU A 194 -12.30 12.93 -1.18
N ASP A 195 -11.18 12.23 -0.92
CA ASP A 195 -9.83 12.82 -0.72
C ASP A 195 -9.18 13.26 -2.05
N ILE A 196 -9.92 14.05 -2.82
CA ILE A 196 -9.51 14.53 -4.12
C ILE A 196 -9.22 16.03 -4.01
N THR A 197 -8.01 16.37 -3.55
CA THR A 197 -7.42 17.68 -3.90
C THR A 197 -6.91 17.60 -5.35
N ALA A 198 -6.93 18.71 -6.10
CA ALA A 198 -6.56 18.71 -7.52
C ALA A 198 -5.17 18.12 -7.82
N GLU A 199 -4.20 18.25 -6.91
CA GLU A 199 -2.85 17.67 -7.05
C GLU A 199 -2.81 16.17 -6.69
N THR A 200 -3.52 15.73 -5.64
CA THR A 200 -3.67 14.29 -5.30
C THR A 200 -4.51 13.56 -6.37
N PHE A 201 -5.44 14.28 -6.99
CA PHE A 201 -6.26 13.82 -8.12
C PHE A 201 -5.47 13.55 -9.38
N CYS A 202 -4.23 14.04 -9.53
CA CYS A 202 -3.39 13.75 -10.69
C CYS A 202 -2.40 12.61 -10.42
N GLY A 203 -2.06 12.38 -9.14
CA GLY A 203 -1.10 11.35 -8.71
C GLY A 203 -1.71 9.96 -8.52
N THR A 204 -2.78 9.84 -7.72
CA THR A 204 -3.40 8.54 -7.38
C THR A 204 -4.33 8.01 -8.49
N THR A 205 -4.96 8.88 -9.26
CA THR A 205 -5.87 8.53 -10.37
C THR A 205 -5.23 7.70 -11.48
N ARG A 206 -3.91 7.79 -11.66
CA ARG A 206 -3.22 7.01 -12.70
C ARG A 206 -3.34 5.50 -12.49
N TYR A 207 -3.56 5.09 -11.24
CA TYR A 207 -3.78 3.71 -10.83
C TYR A 207 -5.27 3.38 -10.66
N MET A 208 -6.17 4.35 -10.76
CA MET A 208 -7.59 4.12 -10.55
C MET A 208 -8.19 3.29 -11.70
N SER A 209 -9.12 2.43 -11.33
CA SER A 209 -9.88 1.63 -12.26
C SER A 209 -10.90 2.45 -13.05
N PRO A 210 -11.32 2.01 -14.26
CA PRO A 210 -12.26 2.76 -15.09
C PRO A 210 -13.59 3.06 -14.39
N GLU A 211 -14.10 2.16 -13.56
CA GLU A 211 -15.32 2.39 -12.78
C GLU A 211 -15.16 3.49 -11.73
N ARG A 212 -13.97 3.61 -11.11
CA ARG A 212 -13.67 4.70 -10.17
C ARG A 212 -13.54 6.04 -10.88
N LEU A 213 -12.85 6.06 -12.03
CA LEU A 213 -12.72 7.26 -12.86
C LEU A 213 -14.08 7.78 -13.34
N ASN A 214 -15.04 6.88 -13.57
CA ASN A 214 -16.42 7.22 -13.94
C ASN A 214 -17.34 7.52 -12.74
N GLY A 215 -16.82 7.58 -11.51
CA GLY A 215 -17.61 7.84 -10.30
C GLY A 215 -18.63 6.74 -9.94
N ARG A 216 -18.47 5.53 -10.48
CA ARG A 216 -19.37 4.40 -10.22
C ARG A 216 -19.03 3.75 -8.88
N GLU A 217 -19.95 2.93 -8.38
CA GLU A 217 -19.66 2.05 -7.25
C GLU A 217 -18.51 1.10 -7.59
N TYR A 218 -17.64 0.88 -6.60
CA TYR A 218 -16.46 0.07 -6.76
C TYR A 218 -16.26 -0.84 -5.54
N SER A 219 -15.71 -2.01 -5.80
CA SER A 219 -15.44 -3.05 -4.81
C SER A 219 -13.93 -3.27 -4.66
N THR A 220 -13.54 -4.33 -3.95
CA THR A 220 -12.15 -4.81 -3.90
C THR A 220 -11.57 -5.15 -5.28
N LYS A 221 -12.41 -5.29 -6.33
CA LYS A 221 -11.96 -5.45 -7.72
C LYS A 221 -11.23 -4.21 -8.27
N ALA A 222 -11.46 -3.03 -7.71
CA ALA A 222 -10.69 -1.83 -8.06
C ALA A 222 -9.24 -1.91 -7.55
N ASP A 223 -9.01 -2.59 -6.43
CA ASP A 223 -7.67 -2.81 -5.89
C ASP A 223 -6.88 -3.80 -6.77
N VAL A 224 -7.55 -4.79 -7.36
CA VAL A 224 -6.95 -5.72 -8.35
C VAL A 224 -6.45 -4.99 -9.60
N TRP A 225 -7.22 -4.03 -10.12
CA TRP A 225 -6.78 -3.19 -11.24
C TRP A 225 -5.54 -2.37 -10.85
N SER A 226 -5.59 -1.72 -9.70
CA SER A 226 -4.50 -0.87 -9.20
C SER A 226 -3.21 -1.68 -9.03
N ALA A 227 -3.30 -2.90 -8.52
CA ALA A 227 -2.17 -3.83 -8.43
C ALA A 227 -1.65 -4.29 -9.81
N GLY A 228 -2.54 -4.45 -10.81
CA GLY A 228 -2.15 -4.69 -12.20
C GLY A 228 -1.33 -3.54 -12.79
N MET A 229 -1.70 -2.29 -12.50
CA MET A 229 -0.94 -1.11 -12.91
C MET A 229 0.44 -1.07 -12.23
N VAL A 230 0.52 -1.38 -10.94
CA VAL A 230 1.81 -1.51 -10.21
C VAL A 230 2.69 -2.60 -10.82
N MET A 231 2.12 -3.75 -11.19
CA MET A 231 2.87 -4.82 -11.86
C MET A 231 3.46 -4.34 -13.19
N LEU A 232 2.68 -3.65 -14.02
CA LEU A 232 3.17 -3.12 -15.28
C LEU A 232 4.27 -2.06 -15.07
N GLU A 233 4.12 -1.18 -14.08
CA GLU A 233 5.13 -0.17 -13.77
C GLU A 233 6.47 -0.79 -13.34
N MET A 234 6.44 -1.86 -12.55
CA MET A 234 7.66 -2.63 -12.24
C MET A 234 8.32 -3.17 -13.50
N CYS A 235 7.53 -3.74 -14.41
CA CYS A 235 8.03 -4.31 -15.66
C CYS A 235 8.60 -3.23 -16.59
N PHE A 236 7.94 -2.08 -16.69
CA PHE A 236 8.35 -1.01 -17.60
C PHE A 236 9.42 -0.08 -17.04
N GLY A 237 9.55 0.00 -15.71
CA GLY A 237 10.47 0.95 -15.05
C GLY A 237 9.93 2.38 -14.98
N ASP A 238 8.75 2.63 -15.56
CA ASP A 238 8.01 3.89 -15.53
C ASP A 238 6.51 3.59 -15.68
N HIS A 239 5.67 4.57 -15.41
CA HIS A 239 4.22 4.43 -15.43
C HIS A 239 3.73 3.92 -16.80
N PRO A 240 2.83 2.90 -16.86
CA PRO A 240 2.40 2.27 -18.11
C PRO A 240 1.90 3.23 -19.19
N TYR A 241 1.17 4.29 -18.78
CA TYR A 241 0.67 5.28 -19.74
C TYR A 241 1.79 6.12 -20.37
N HIS A 242 2.86 6.44 -19.65
CA HIS A 242 3.99 7.20 -20.22
C HIS A 242 4.69 6.37 -21.28
N VAL A 243 4.90 5.08 -21.02
CA VAL A 243 5.63 4.17 -21.90
C VAL A 243 4.83 3.85 -23.16
N CYS A 244 3.53 3.57 -23.02
CA CYS A 244 2.71 3.15 -24.15
C CYS A 244 2.14 4.31 -24.98
N PHE A 245 1.99 5.53 -24.40
CA PHE A 245 1.27 6.64 -25.06
C PHE A 245 2.03 7.98 -25.03
N GLY A 246 3.25 8.00 -24.50
CA GLY A 246 4.09 9.20 -24.42
C GLY A 246 3.83 10.07 -23.18
N THR A 247 4.75 10.98 -22.91
CA THR A 247 4.75 11.88 -21.74
C THR A 247 3.91 13.15 -21.92
N ASP A 248 3.51 13.45 -23.16
CA ASP A 248 2.84 14.71 -23.52
C ASP A 248 1.32 14.66 -23.33
N GLY A 249 0.80 13.51 -22.87
CA GLY A 249 -0.62 13.30 -22.60
C GLY A 249 -1.10 14.12 -21.42
N SER A 250 -2.12 14.96 -21.63
CA SER A 250 -2.80 15.64 -20.53
C SER A 250 -3.44 14.62 -19.58
N PHE A 251 -3.65 15.03 -18.33
CA PHE A 251 -4.37 14.20 -17.35
C PHE A 251 -5.75 13.72 -17.86
N VAL A 252 -6.45 14.58 -18.62
CA VAL A 252 -7.73 14.23 -19.26
C VAL A 252 -7.55 13.14 -20.31
N ALA A 253 -6.49 13.21 -21.11
CA ALA A 253 -6.18 12.19 -22.11
C ALA A 253 -5.89 10.83 -21.46
N MET A 254 -5.24 10.80 -20.29
CA MET A 254 -5.03 9.56 -19.53
C MET A 254 -6.36 8.93 -19.07
N ILE A 255 -7.29 9.73 -18.53
CA ILE A 255 -8.61 9.24 -18.12
C ILE A 255 -9.39 8.72 -19.32
N GLU A 256 -9.39 9.48 -20.42
CA GLU A 256 -10.04 9.07 -21.66
C GLU A 256 -9.44 7.76 -22.18
N TYR A 257 -8.12 7.62 -22.12
CA TYR A 257 -7.42 6.41 -22.48
C TYR A 257 -7.85 5.22 -21.62
N ALA A 258 -7.72 5.33 -20.31
CA ALA A 258 -8.08 4.29 -19.34
C ALA A 258 -9.54 3.80 -19.51
N THR A 259 -10.44 4.71 -19.92
CA THR A 259 -11.86 4.40 -20.06
C THR A 259 -12.24 3.92 -21.46
N LYS A 260 -11.71 4.51 -22.53
CA LYS A 260 -12.16 4.28 -23.92
C LYS A 260 -11.22 3.41 -24.75
N HIS A 261 -9.92 3.40 -24.48
CA HIS A 261 -8.92 2.69 -25.30
C HIS A 261 -8.49 1.35 -24.71
N ASP A 262 -7.75 0.54 -25.47
CA ASP A 262 -7.20 -0.72 -24.96
C ASP A 262 -6.33 -0.49 -23.73
N THR A 263 -6.27 -1.46 -22.83
CA THR A 263 -5.43 -1.32 -21.63
C THR A 263 -3.95 -1.52 -21.96
N PRO A 264 -3.03 -0.90 -21.19
CA PRO A 264 -1.60 -1.14 -21.36
C PRO A 264 -1.27 -2.64 -21.27
N ARG A 265 -0.36 -3.13 -22.11
CA ARG A 265 0.02 -4.55 -22.17
C ARG A 265 1.53 -4.70 -22.19
N LEU A 266 2.00 -5.77 -21.56
CA LEU A 266 3.38 -6.23 -21.72
C LEU A 266 3.60 -6.72 -23.16
N ASP A 267 4.78 -6.43 -23.71
CA ASP A 267 5.22 -6.88 -25.03
C ASP A 267 5.64 -8.37 -25.03
N ASP A 268 6.06 -8.89 -26.19
CA ASP A 268 6.45 -10.29 -26.38
C ASP A 268 7.77 -10.67 -25.70
N SER A 269 8.47 -9.74 -25.05
CA SER A 269 9.65 -10.07 -24.22
C SER A 269 9.27 -10.68 -22.86
N TYR A 270 7.99 -10.62 -22.47
CA TYR A 270 7.45 -11.24 -21.26
C TYR A 270 6.70 -12.53 -21.55
N SER A 271 6.70 -13.46 -20.59
CA SER A 271 5.99 -14.74 -20.75
C SER A 271 4.48 -14.58 -20.93
N ASP A 272 3.85 -15.53 -21.64
CA ASP A 272 2.38 -15.60 -21.77
C ASP A 272 1.66 -15.58 -20.41
N HIS A 273 2.30 -16.14 -19.38
CA HIS A 273 1.78 -16.09 -18.02
C HIS A 273 1.81 -14.68 -17.44
N ALA A 274 2.90 -13.93 -17.59
CA ALA A 274 2.96 -12.54 -17.13
C ALA A 274 1.95 -11.66 -17.87
N ARG A 275 1.89 -11.79 -19.21
CA ARG A 275 0.93 -11.07 -20.05
C ARG A 275 -0.52 -11.40 -19.69
N GLY A 276 -0.83 -12.68 -19.52
CA GLY A 276 -2.15 -13.17 -19.13
C GLY A 276 -2.58 -12.68 -17.74
N PHE A 277 -1.66 -12.68 -16.76
CA PHE A 277 -1.93 -12.17 -15.42
C PHE A 277 -2.25 -10.67 -15.45
N ALA A 278 -1.47 -9.86 -16.17
CA ALA A 278 -1.72 -8.44 -16.34
C ALA A 278 -3.08 -8.16 -17.00
N CYS A 279 -3.42 -8.91 -18.07
CA CYS A 279 -4.71 -8.81 -18.74
C CYS A 279 -5.89 -9.11 -17.81
N LEU A 280 -5.79 -10.13 -16.95
CA LEU A 280 -6.83 -10.45 -15.95
C LEU A 280 -7.03 -9.30 -14.95
N CYS A 281 -5.94 -8.68 -14.50
CA CYS A 281 -6.00 -7.57 -13.55
C CYS A 281 -6.62 -6.31 -14.18
N LEU A 282 -6.28 -6.06 -15.45
CA LEU A 282 -6.67 -4.86 -16.20
C LEU A 282 -7.92 -5.07 -17.06
N ALA A 283 -8.76 -6.04 -16.75
CA ALA A 283 -10.06 -6.16 -17.40
C ALA A 283 -10.92 -4.92 -17.09
N LYS A 284 -11.47 -4.25 -18.11
CA LYS A 284 -12.24 -3.01 -17.93
C LYS A 284 -13.50 -3.22 -17.08
N ARG A 285 -14.19 -4.34 -17.29
CA ARG A 285 -15.36 -4.70 -16.50
C ARG A 285 -14.89 -5.28 -15.15
N PRO A 286 -15.35 -4.76 -14.01
CA PRO A 286 -14.92 -5.24 -12.69
C PRO A 286 -15.22 -6.72 -12.43
N ASP A 287 -16.29 -7.25 -13.03
CA ASP A 287 -16.71 -8.64 -12.86
C ASP A 287 -15.78 -9.63 -13.56
N ASP A 288 -15.11 -9.19 -14.63
CA ASP A 288 -14.14 -10.00 -15.39
C ASP A 288 -12.80 -10.09 -14.66
N ARG A 289 -12.55 -9.24 -13.66
CA ARG A 289 -11.35 -9.33 -12.81
C ARG A 289 -11.55 -10.44 -11.79
N PRO A 290 -10.68 -11.44 -11.67
CA PRO A 290 -10.81 -12.46 -10.63
C PRO A 290 -10.58 -11.86 -9.23
N PRO A 291 -11.23 -12.38 -8.17
CA PRO A 291 -10.87 -12.03 -6.81
C PRO A 291 -9.42 -12.47 -6.51
N PRO A 292 -8.68 -11.76 -5.62
CA PRO A 292 -7.26 -12.03 -5.37
C PRO A 292 -6.97 -13.50 -5.01
N GLY A 293 -7.83 -14.12 -4.19
CA GLY A 293 -7.70 -15.51 -3.77
C GLY A 293 -7.86 -16.54 -4.90
N MET A 294 -8.31 -16.17 -6.11
CA MET A 294 -8.27 -17.04 -7.29
C MET A 294 -6.95 -16.95 -8.05
N LEU A 295 -6.22 -15.85 -7.90
CA LEU A 295 -4.92 -15.64 -8.53
C LEU A 295 -3.78 -16.17 -7.66
N VAL A 296 -3.91 -16.06 -6.34
CA VAL A 296 -2.89 -16.50 -5.38
C VAL A 296 -3.53 -17.22 -4.19
N LYS A 297 -3.00 -18.40 -3.85
CA LYS A 297 -3.43 -19.17 -2.67
C LYS A 297 -2.40 -19.07 -1.54
N PRO A 298 -2.80 -18.73 -0.30
CA PRO A 298 -1.90 -18.79 0.86
C PRO A 298 -1.40 -20.21 1.09
N GLY A 299 -0.09 -20.38 1.31
CA GLY A 299 0.53 -21.66 1.66
C GLY A 299 0.50 -22.77 0.60
N ASN A 300 -0.13 -22.55 -0.57
CA ASN A 300 -0.20 -23.55 -1.65
C ASN A 300 0.03 -22.91 -3.02
N LEU A 301 0.97 -23.45 -3.80
CA LEU A 301 1.20 -22.99 -5.17
C LEU A 301 0.21 -23.63 -6.16
N ARG A 302 -0.33 -24.80 -5.83
CA ARG A 302 -1.31 -25.50 -6.65
C ARG A 302 -2.61 -24.69 -6.70
N GLY A 303 -3.02 -24.32 -7.91
CA GLY A 303 -4.21 -23.50 -8.14
C GLY A 303 -3.97 -22.00 -8.04
N SER A 304 -2.74 -21.54 -7.79
CA SER A 304 -2.34 -20.15 -8.07
C SER A 304 -2.07 -19.99 -9.57
N HIS A 305 -2.16 -18.76 -10.08
CA HIS A 305 -1.83 -18.47 -11.47
C HIS A 305 -0.35 -18.80 -11.77
N PRO A 306 0.00 -19.43 -12.91
CA PRO A 306 1.36 -19.85 -13.20
C PRO A 306 2.42 -18.75 -13.05
N PHE A 307 2.11 -17.52 -13.49
CA PHE A 307 2.98 -16.35 -13.33
C PHE A 307 3.54 -16.19 -11.91
N VAL A 308 2.68 -16.24 -10.89
CA VAL A 308 3.09 -16.08 -9.48
C VAL A 308 3.58 -17.38 -8.85
N ALA A 309 3.24 -18.54 -9.44
CA ALA A 309 3.59 -19.84 -8.90
C ALA A 309 5.00 -20.27 -9.33
N GLN A 310 5.38 -20.01 -10.59
CA GLN A 310 6.62 -20.51 -11.19
C GLN A 310 7.89 -19.94 -10.52
N HIS A 311 7.83 -18.70 -10.02
CA HIS A 311 8.95 -18.03 -9.35
C HIS A 311 8.83 -17.98 -7.83
N ALA A 312 7.82 -18.63 -7.25
CA ALA A 312 7.58 -18.55 -5.81
C ALA A 312 8.75 -19.07 -4.96
N ALA A 313 9.55 -20.00 -5.49
CA ALA A 313 10.72 -20.55 -4.82
C ALA A 313 11.88 -19.54 -4.66
N LEU A 314 11.92 -18.49 -5.49
CA LEU A 314 12.93 -17.43 -5.34
C LEU A 314 12.69 -16.61 -4.07
N GLY A 315 11.42 -16.44 -3.68
CA GLY A 315 11.01 -15.76 -2.47
C GLY A 315 11.66 -14.38 -2.31
N ASN A 316 11.84 -13.97 -1.06
CA ASN A 316 12.33 -12.62 -0.75
C ASN A 316 13.77 -12.38 -1.24
N ALA A 317 14.58 -13.42 -1.45
CA ALA A 317 15.97 -13.28 -1.87
C ALA A 317 16.10 -12.54 -3.22
N ALA A 318 15.23 -12.84 -4.20
CA ALA A 318 15.25 -12.16 -5.49
C ALA A 318 14.86 -10.67 -5.38
N VAL A 319 13.94 -10.34 -4.47
CA VAL A 319 13.56 -8.94 -4.21
C VAL A 319 14.70 -8.20 -3.52
N ALA A 320 15.35 -8.82 -2.52
CA ALA A 320 16.50 -8.27 -1.82
C ALA A 320 17.67 -7.97 -2.78
N GLU A 321 17.96 -8.88 -3.71
CA GLU A 321 19.00 -8.67 -4.72
C GLU A 321 18.67 -7.48 -5.64
N TRP A 322 17.43 -7.38 -6.10
CA TRP A 322 16.99 -6.25 -6.92
C TRP A 322 17.10 -4.90 -6.20
N ILE A 323 16.74 -4.85 -4.91
CA ILE A 323 16.94 -3.67 -4.06
C ILE A 323 18.43 -3.29 -3.98
N GLN A 324 19.31 -4.28 -3.81
CA GLN A 324 20.75 -4.05 -3.72
C GLN A 324 21.36 -3.53 -5.03
N LEU A 325 20.86 -3.95 -6.19
CA LEU A 325 21.31 -3.44 -7.49
C LEU A 325 21.09 -1.92 -7.60
N GLY A 326 19.89 -1.45 -7.24
CA GLY A 326 19.58 -0.01 -7.22
C GLY A 326 20.44 0.78 -6.23
N ALA A 327 20.72 0.21 -5.06
CA ALA A 327 21.56 0.86 -4.04
C ALA A 327 23.03 1.03 -4.46
N ARG A 328 23.54 0.20 -5.38
CA ARG A 328 24.92 0.26 -5.88
C ARG A 328 25.10 1.28 -7.01
N GLY A 329 24.04 1.96 -7.45
CA GLY A 329 24.10 2.91 -8.58
C GLY A 329 24.45 2.25 -9.91
N VAL A 330 24.36 0.92 -10.00
CA VAL A 330 24.50 0.19 -11.24
C VAL A 330 23.13 0.28 -11.93
N GLY A 331 22.90 1.40 -12.61
CA GLY A 331 21.74 1.54 -13.50
C GLY A 331 21.70 0.41 -14.53
N PRO A 332 20.55 0.20 -15.21
CA PRO A 332 20.42 -0.90 -16.16
C PRO A 332 21.60 -0.85 -17.13
N LEU A 333 22.32 -1.97 -17.23
CA LEU A 333 23.28 -2.19 -18.30
C LEU A 333 22.48 -2.02 -19.59
N LEU A 334 22.55 -0.81 -20.17
CA LEU A 334 22.13 -0.57 -21.54
C LEU A 334 22.83 -1.64 -22.35
N SER A 335 22.02 -2.50 -22.97
CA SER A 335 22.46 -3.46 -23.96
C SER A 335 23.40 -2.74 -24.91
N VAL A 336 24.68 -3.09 -24.82
CA VAL A 336 25.70 -2.64 -25.76
C VAL A 336 25.26 -3.20 -27.11
N GLY A 337 24.95 -2.29 -28.04
CA GLY A 337 24.53 -2.65 -29.37
C GLY A 337 25.59 -3.48 -30.09
N THR A 338 25.09 -4.45 -30.84
CA THR A 338 25.53 -4.79 -32.19
C THR A 338 24.30 -5.22 -32.97
#